data_AF-A0AAW6XGD0-F1
#
_entry.id   AF-A0AAW6XGD0-F1
#
_cell.length_a   1.000
_cell.length_b   1.000
_cell.length_c   1.000
_cell.angle_alpha   90.00
_cell.angle_beta   90.00
_cell.angle_gamma   90.00
#
_symmetry.space_group_name_H-M   'P 1'
#
loop_
_entity.id
_entity.type
_entity.pdbx_description
1 polymer ?
#
loop_
_entity_poly.entity_id
_entity_poly.type
_entity_poly.pdbx_seq_one_letter_code
_entity_poly.pdbx_strand_id
1 'polypeptide(L)'
;MFKNKFIKLLTAAAFAVISISAVNTVSNASTVQASAFHYLRKDHKLVTLGYGEKLPLLIYKNGKHIYANDDPQSTANYTDENDIDTLKTHGWKYINGVKYYKIYNYFNDASVYINTKYFTKKYNDMSYLTVYRVNSKIKALADDMQNTDDGMWYGKGDIILVNNFSLWNHDKYVDTISPMQDGKHNADGWYAPQGSGIGGELTHEDFKNHCSKASANTKYLLNSGEDWYTNASLARGGMYHKGHFYKVYSR
;
A
#
# COMPACT_ATOMS: atom_id res chain seq x y z
N MET A 1 -26.18 -63.81 30.65
CA MET A 1 -25.08 -63.68 29.68
C MET A 1 -24.87 -62.20 29.34
N PHE A 2 -23.65 -61.70 29.56
CA PHE A 2 -22.93 -60.57 28.93
C PHE A 2 -23.60 -59.89 27.70
N LYS A 3 -23.49 -58.57 27.39
CA LYS A 3 -22.41 -57.59 27.62
C LYS A 3 -22.84 -56.13 27.24
N ASN A 4 -22.31 -55.16 27.99
CA ASN A 4 -21.95 -53.73 27.69
C ASN A 4 -23.00 -52.79 27.08
N LYS A 5 -23.70 -51.88 27.81
CA LYS A 5 -23.30 -50.73 28.67
C LYS A 5 -22.39 -49.68 28.01
N PHE A 6 -23.06 -48.67 27.42
CA PHE A 6 -22.56 -47.30 27.19
C PHE A 6 -22.13 -46.67 28.52
N ILE A 7 -20.84 -46.41 28.70
CA ILE A 7 -20.33 -45.64 29.83
C ILE A 7 -19.06 -44.89 29.40
N LYS A 8 -19.14 -43.55 29.53
CA LYS A 8 -18.08 -42.59 29.94
C LYS A 8 -17.02 -42.22 28.90
N LEU A 9 -16.43 -41.03 28.90
CA LEU A 9 -16.50 -39.81 29.71
C LEU A 9 -15.34 -38.97 29.15
N LEU A 10 -15.51 -37.67 28.93
CA LEU A 10 -14.37 -36.78 29.11
C LEU A 10 -14.83 -35.51 29.82
N THR A 11 -14.51 -35.56 31.11
CA THR A 11 -14.64 -34.58 32.15
C THR A 11 -13.78 -33.36 31.85
N ALA A 12 -14.32 -32.21 32.21
CA ALA A 12 -13.62 -30.94 32.29
C ALA A 12 -12.60 -30.90 33.45
N ALA A 13 -11.79 -29.83 33.41
CA ALA A 13 -10.95 -29.24 34.46
C ALA A 13 -9.51 -29.75 34.60
N ALA A 14 -8.54 -28.87 34.34
CA ALA A 14 -7.87 -28.14 35.42
C ALA A 14 -6.84 -27.15 34.83
N PHE A 15 -7.09 -25.86 35.02
CA PHE A 15 -6.01 -24.87 35.08
C PHE A 15 -5.28 -25.09 36.41
N ALA A 16 -3.97 -25.29 36.35
CA ALA A 16 -3.09 -25.27 37.52
C ALA A 16 -1.88 -24.38 37.25
N VAL A 17 -1.46 -23.72 38.33
CA VAL A 17 -0.75 -22.46 38.45
C VAL A 17 0.72 -22.70 38.87
N ILE A 18 1.65 -21.99 38.24
CA ILE A 18 2.96 -21.43 38.69
C ILE A 18 3.95 -22.31 39.49
N SER A 19 5.19 -22.48 39.00
CA SER A 19 6.44 -21.93 39.60
C SER A 19 7.76 -22.33 38.89
N ILE A 20 8.41 -21.31 38.31
CA ILE A 20 9.82 -20.87 38.32
C ILE A 20 11.01 -21.89 38.37
N SER A 21 11.94 -21.62 37.43
CA SER A 21 13.41 -21.85 37.40
C SER A 21 13.97 -23.25 37.08
N ALA A 22 14.39 -23.42 35.83
CA ALA A 22 15.75 -23.85 35.51
C ALA A 22 16.08 -23.44 34.06
N VAL A 23 17.18 -22.71 33.91
CA VAL A 23 17.78 -22.31 32.63
C VAL A 23 18.10 -23.58 31.84
N ASN A 24 17.39 -23.82 30.74
CA ASN A 24 17.83 -24.75 29.71
C ASN A 24 17.98 -23.97 28.42
N THR A 25 19.23 -23.87 28.01
CA THR A 25 19.75 -23.41 26.73
C THR A 25 18.80 -23.79 25.60
N VAL A 26 17.96 -22.84 25.18
CA VAL A 26 17.16 -23.02 23.97
C VAL A 26 18.11 -22.83 22.80
N SER A 27 18.79 -23.90 22.43
CA SER A 27 19.28 -24.08 21.07
C SER A 27 18.05 -24.16 20.16
N ASN A 28 17.47 -22.99 19.84
CA ASN A 28 16.57 -22.84 18.72
C ASN A 28 17.38 -23.04 17.44
N ALA A 29 17.76 -24.28 17.18
CA ALA A 29 17.83 -24.76 15.81
C ALA A 29 16.40 -24.66 15.28
N SER A 30 16.04 -23.48 14.77
CA SER A 30 14.82 -23.27 13.99
C SER A 30 14.88 -24.21 12.81
N THR A 31 14.34 -25.41 12.98
CA THR A 31 14.01 -26.32 11.89
C THR A 31 12.90 -25.64 11.11
N VAL A 32 13.29 -24.73 10.22
CA VAL A 32 12.38 -24.15 9.22
C VAL A 32 11.84 -25.35 8.46
N GLN A 33 10.56 -25.67 8.69
CA GLN A 33 9.86 -26.68 7.90
C GLN A 33 9.79 -26.13 6.48
N ALA A 34 10.79 -26.50 5.66
CA ALA A 34 10.97 -25.98 4.32
C ALA A 34 9.82 -26.50 3.46
N SER A 35 8.78 -25.68 3.28
CA SER A 35 7.73 -26.00 2.32
C SER A 35 8.25 -25.87 0.89
N ALA A 36 7.68 -26.65 -0.02
CA ALA A 36 7.99 -26.60 -1.44
C ALA A 36 7.68 -25.21 -2.02
N PHE A 37 8.47 -24.79 -3.02
CA PHE A 37 8.16 -23.60 -3.80
C PHE A 37 7.09 -23.93 -4.85
N HIS A 38 6.10 -23.06 -4.99
CA HIS A 38 4.98 -23.21 -5.91
C HIS A 38 4.95 -22.07 -6.92
N TYR A 39 4.99 -22.39 -8.21
CA TYR A 39 4.86 -21.41 -9.27
C TYR A 39 3.41 -20.90 -9.39
N LEU A 40 3.24 -19.61 -9.70
CA LEU A 40 1.91 -19.05 -10.02
C LEU A 40 1.42 -19.48 -11.41
N ARG A 41 2.36 -19.67 -12.34
CA ARG A 41 2.09 -20.09 -13.71
C ARG A 41 2.91 -21.33 -14.06
N LYS A 42 2.34 -22.23 -14.85
CA LYS A 42 3.03 -23.44 -15.32
C LYS A 42 4.22 -23.15 -16.23
N ASP A 43 4.22 -22.02 -16.93
CA ASP A 43 5.30 -21.57 -17.80
C ASP A 43 6.39 -20.79 -17.07
N HIS A 44 6.33 -20.74 -15.73
CA HIS A 44 7.29 -20.08 -14.85
C HIS A 44 7.54 -18.60 -15.17
N LYS A 45 6.65 -17.93 -15.91
CA LYS A 45 6.79 -16.50 -16.20
C LYS A 45 6.49 -15.65 -14.98
N LEU A 46 7.16 -14.49 -14.90
CA LEU A 46 6.88 -13.48 -13.88
C LEU A 46 5.42 -13.03 -13.94
N VAL A 47 4.87 -12.83 -12.76
CA VAL A 47 3.58 -12.17 -12.52
C VAL A 47 3.87 -10.86 -11.80
N THR A 48 3.41 -9.76 -12.37
CA THR A 48 3.46 -8.47 -11.69
C THR A 48 2.44 -8.46 -10.56
N LEU A 49 2.90 -8.18 -9.36
CA LEU A 49 2.05 -8.00 -8.20
C LEU A 49 1.49 -6.58 -8.19
N GLY A 50 2.34 -5.57 -8.38
CA GLY A 50 1.96 -4.17 -8.30
C GLY A 50 3.07 -3.31 -7.67
N TYR A 51 2.76 -2.06 -7.36
CA TYR A 51 3.64 -1.18 -6.58
C TYR A 51 3.54 -1.54 -5.10
N GLY A 52 4.64 -1.48 -4.35
CA GLY A 52 4.64 -1.79 -2.93
C GLY A 52 5.46 -0.79 -2.13
N GLU A 53 4.82 -0.05 -1.24
CA GLU A 53 5.47 0.91 -0.35
C GLU A 53 5.50 0.37 1.08
N LYS A 54 6.67 0.46 1.75
CA LYS A 54 6.85 0.07 3.15
C LYS A 54 6.36 -1.35 3.48
N LEU A 55 6.37 -2.27 2.52
CA LEU A 55 5.99 -3.66 2.77
C LEU A 55 7.13 -4.38 3.50
N PRO A 56 6.88 -5.16 4.57
CA PRO A 56 7.95 -5.86 5.27
C PRO A 56 8.58 -6.92 4.37
N LEU A 57 9.91 -6.87 4.29
CA LEU A 57 10.73 -7.85 3.62
C LEU A 57 11.17 -8.92 4.62
N LEU A 58 10.94 -10.18 4.25
CA LEU A 58 11.53 -11.31 4.92
C LEU A 58 12.75 -11.77 4.12
N ILE A 59 13.94 -11.44 4.62
CA ILE A 59 15.21 -11.56 3.89
C ILE A 59 15.92 -12.85 4.30
N TYR A 60 16.33 -13.65 3.32
CA TYR A 60 17.09 -14.87 3.53
C TYR A 60 18.40 -14.86 2.74
N LYS A 61 19.51 -15.03 3.44
CA LYS A 61 20.84 -15.22 2.86
C LYS A 61 21.37 -16.60 3.25
N ASN A 62 21.81 -17.38 2.27
CA ASN A 62 22.28 -18.76 2.46
C ASN A 62 21.32 -19.64 3.29
N GLY A 63 20.01 -19.48 3.08
CA GLY A 63 18.97 -20.24 3.78
C GLY A 63 18.66 -19.78 5.21
N LYS A 64 19.33 -18.76 5.72
CA LYS A 64 19.09 -18.18 7.06
C LYS A 64 18.38 -16.84 6.96
N HIS A 65 17.41 -16.62 7.84
CA HIS A 65 16.76 -15.32 7.98
C HIS A 65 17.74 -14.30 8.54
N ILE A 66 17.77 -13.11 7.97
CA ILE A 66 18.62 -11.99 8.39
C ILE A 66 17.79 -10.70 8.45
N TYR A 67 18.25 -9.74 9.24
CA TYR A 67 17.79 -8.36 9.17
C TYR A 67 18.81 -7.54 8.36
N ALA A 68 18.34 -6.57 7.59
CA ALA A 68 19.21 -5.64 6.89
C ALA A 68 20.09 -4.89 7.90
N ASN A 69 21.37 -4.73 7.57
CA ASN A 69 22.39 -4.11 8.44
C ASN A 69 22.50 -4.74 9.85
N ASP A 70 22.08 -6.01 9.99
CA ASP A 70 21.98 -6.71 11.27
C ASP A 70 21.12 -5.99 12.33
N ASP A 71 20.23 -5.09 11.89
CA ASP A 71 19.34 -4.31 12.74
C ASP A 71 17.86 -4.60 12.43
N PRO A 72 17.08 -5.17 13.37
CA PRO A 72 15.66 -5.42 13.18
C PRO A 72 14.81 -4.16 12.99
N GLN A 73 15.32 -2.98 13.37
CA GLN A 73 14.62 -1.70 13.20
C GLN A 73 15.01 -0.97 11.91
N SER A 74 15.93 -1.53 11.12
CA SER A 74 16.37 -0.87 9.89
C SER A 74 15.21 -0.70 8.91
N THR A 75 15.09 0.49 8.32
CA THR A 75 14.13 0.81 7.25
C THR A 75 14.38 -0.03 5.99
N ALA A 76 15.59 -0.55 5.81
CA ALA A 76 15.94 -1.47 4.72
C ALA A 76 15.30 -2.87 4.84
N ASN A 77 14.60 -3.16 5.95
CA ASN A 77 13.74 -4.34 6.08
C ASN A 77 12.35 -4.15 5.42
N TYR A 78 12.17 -3.08 4.65
CA TYR A 78 10.91 -2.70 4.02
C TYR A 78 11.15 -2.40 2.54
N THR A 79 10.10 -2.46 1.72
CA THR A 79 10.20 -1.94 0.36
C THR A 79 10.42 -0.43 0.39
N ASP A 80 11.33 0.05 -0.46
CA ASP A 80 11.69 1.47 -0.55
C ASP A 80 10.50 2.28 -1.09
N GLU A 81 10.39 3.52 -0.65
CA GLU A 81 9.43 4.52 -1.12
C GLU A 81 9.81 5.05 -2.51
N ASN A 82 11.10 4.99 -2.85
CA ASN A 82 11.65 5.52 -4.10
C ASN A 82 11.79 4.47 -5.21
N ASP A 83 11.46 3.20 -4.92
CA ASP A 83 11.53 2.14 -5.92
C ASP A 83 10.25 2.17 -6.76
N ILE A 84 10.32 2.92 -7.87
CA ILE A 84 9.22 3.09 -8.83
C ILE A 84 8.98 1.77 -9.61
N ASP A 85 9.77 0.73 -9.40
CA ASP A 85 9.59 -0.53 -10.10
C ASP A 85 8.53 -1.43 -9.46
N THR A 86 7.63 -1.93 -10.32
CA THR A 86 6.60 -2.88 -9.88
C THR A 86 7.23 -4.17 -9.33
N LEU A 87 6.74 -4.62 -8.18
CA LEU A 87 7.10 -5.90 -7.59
C LEU A 87 6.61 -7.05 -8.49
N LYS A 88 7.49 -8.01 -8.75
CA LYS A 88 7.21 -9.20 -9.57
C LYS A 88 7.54 -10.48 -8.82
N THR A 89 6.85 -11.56 -9.16
CA THR A 89 7.10 -12.88 -8.58
C THR A 89 6.90 -14.00 -9.58
N HIS A 90 7.61 -15.12 -9.39
CA HIS A 90 7.33 -16.38 -10.08
C HIS A 90 6.36 -17.28 -9.31
N GLY A 91 6.18 -17.06 -8.02
CA GLY A 91 5.61 -18.08 -7.15
C GLY A 91 5.61 -17.73 -5.67
N TRP A 92 5.11 -18.66 -4.88
CA TRP A 92 4.97 -18.54 -3.44
C TRP A 92 5.49 -19.78 -2.72
N LYS A 93 5.71 -19.66 -1.42
CA LYS A 93 5.90 -20.81 -0.52
C LYS A 93 5.33 -20.50 0.86
N TYR A 94 5.17 -21.53 1.69
CA TYR A 94 4.87 -21.35 3.11
C TYR A 94 6.16 -21.25 3.93
N ILE A 95 6.19 -20.31 4.88
CA ILE A 95 7.25 -20.19 5.88
C ILE A 95 6.52 -20.14 7.22
N ASN A 96 6.79 -21.11 8.10
CA ASN A 96 6.13 -21.25 9.41
C ASN A 96 4.59 -21.17 9.31
N GLY A 97 4.00 -21.89 8.34
CA GLY A 97 2.54 -21.93 8.13
C GLY A 97 1.94 -20.69 7.45
N VAL A 98 2.72 -19.66 7.16
CA VAL A 98 2.26 -18.42 6.52
C VAL A 98 2.71 -18.37 5.05
N LYS A 99 1.84 -17.94 4.14
CA LYS A 99 2.10 -17.89 2.69
C LYS A 99 2.82 -16.61 2.29
N TYR A 100 3.95 -16.72 1.58
CA TYR A 100 4.75 -15.60 1.08
C TYR A 100 4.99 -15.70 -0.43
N TYR A 101 4.98 -14.57 -1.14
CA TYR A 101 5.53 -14.46 -2.50
C TYR A 101 7.03 -14.26 -2.45
N LYS A 102 7.77 -14.94 -3.34
CA LYS A 102 9.21 -14.66 -3.55
C LYS A 102 9.35 -13.48 -4.51
N ILE A 103 9.95 -12.39 -4.08
CA ILE A 103 10.13 -11.21 -4.91
C ILE A 103 11.32 -11.41 -5.84
N TYR A 104 11.10 -11.20 -7.13
CA TYR A 104 12.09 -11.42 -8.16
C TYR A 104 13.14 -10.30 -8.15
N ASN A 105 14.42 -10.67 -8.12
CA ASN A 105 15.58 -9.78 -8.22
C ASN A 105 15.54 -8.53 -7.32
N TYR A 106 15.00 -8.66 -6.10
CA TYR A 106 14.95 -7.53 -5.17
C TYR A 106 16.34 -7.22 -4.55
N PHE A 107 17.06 -8.25 -4.11
CA PHE A 107 18.47 -8.15 -3.70
C PHE A 107 19.33 -9.12 -4.50
N ASN A 108 20.56 -8.73 -4.80
CA ASN A 108 21.48 -9.50 -5.64
C ASN A 108 22.03 -10.75 -4.93
N ASP A 109 22.11 -10.74 -3.60
CA ASP A 109 22.76 -11.78 -2.80
C ASP A 109 21.81 -12.43 -1.76
N ALA A 110 20.52 -12.11 -1.81
CA ALA A 110 19.52 -12.62 -0.87
C ALA A 110 18.19 -12.95 -1.56
N SER A 111 17.47 -13.92 -1.00
CA SER A 111 16.08 -14.18 -1.37
C SER A 111 15.15 -13.34 -0.52
N VAL A 112 14.26 -12.60 -1.17
CA VAL A 112 13.28 -11.73 -0.51
C VAL A 112 11.88 -12.32 -0.63
N TYR A 113 11.15 -12.29 0.48
CA TYR A 113 9.78 -12.77 0.55
C TYR A 113 8.88 -11.71 1.18
N ILE A 114 7.67 -11.54 0.63
CA ILE A 114 6.65 -10.65 1.20
C ILE A 114 5.39 -11.48 1.46
N ASN A 115 4.79 -11.26 2.62
CA ASN A 115 3.59 -11.99 3.02
C ASN A 115 2.45 -11.72 2.02
N THR A 116 1.80 -12.78 1.54
CA THR A 116 0.72 -12.66 0.55
C THR A 116 -0.48 -11.82 1.02
N LYS A 117 -0.65 -11.63 2.34
CA LYS A 117 -1.73 -10.81 2.90
C LYS A 117 -1.71 -9.37 2.38
N TYR A 118 -0.52 -8.78 2.18
CA TYR A 118 -0.37 -7.41 1.69
C TYR A 118 -0.90 -7.23 0.27
N PHE A 119 -1.05 -8.33 -0.49
CA PHE A 119 -1.52 -8.30 -1.87
C PHE A 119 -3.04 -8.46 -2.01
N THR A 120 -3.76 -8.55 -0.88
CA THR A 120 -5.22 -8.67 -0.82
C THR A 120 -5.90 -7.29 -0.87
N LYS A 121 -7.21 -7.25 -1.16
CA LYS A 121 -7.97 -5.99 -1.17
C LYS A 121 -8.02 -5.31 0.21
N LYS A 122 -7.88 -6.07 1.30
CA LYS A 122 -7.99 -5.55 2.68
C LYS A 122 -6.86 -4.58 3.04
N TYR A 123 -5.66 -4.79 2.51
CA TYR A 123 -4.46 -3.99 2.83
C TYR A 123 -4.10 -3.01 1.71
N ASN A 124 -5.09 -2.64 0.90
CA ASN A 124 -4.90 -1.81 -0.27
C ASN A 124 -6.04 -0.79 -0.30
N ASP A 125 -5.89 0.24 0.52
CA ASP A 125 -6.90 1.27 0.70
C ASP A 125 -6.50 2.57 0.01
N MET A 126 -6.34 2.51 -1.32
CA MET A 126 -6.36 3.75 -2.11
C MET A 126 -7.78 4.31 -2.27
N SER A 127 -8.80 3.73 -1.63
CA SER A 127 -10.16 4.27 -1.67
C SER A 127 -10.28 5.57 -0.85
N TYR A 128 -9.28 5.83 -0.01
CA TYR A 128 -9.07 7.12 0.63
C TYR A 128 -8.76 8.23 -0.37
N LEU A 129 -8.25 7.93 -1.57
CA LEU A 129 -8.18 8.90 -2.64
C LEU A 129 -9.47 8.90 -3.46
N THR A 130 -9.90 10.05 -3.97
CA THR A 130 -11.06 10.16 -4.86
C THR A 130 -10.84 11.28 -5.87
N VAL A 131 -11.21 11.02 -7.12
CA VAL A 131 -11.17 12.00 -8.21
C VAL A 131 -12.42 12.87 -8.16
N TYR A 132 -12.22 14.20 -8.17
CA TYR A 132 -13.26 15.22 -8.18
C TYR A 132 -13.15 16.13 -9.41
N ARG A 133 -14.25 16.79 -9.74
CA ARG A 133 -14.34 17.87 -10.72
C ARG A 133 -14.65 19.18 -10.03
N VAL A 134 -13.96 20.24 -10.45
CA VAL A 134 -14.22 21.61 -10.03
C VAL A 134 -15.34 22.21 -10.90
N ASN A 135 -16.39 22.70 -10.26
CA ASN A 135 -17.63 23.18 -10.90
C ASN A 135 -17.61 24.68 -11.16
N SER A 136 -16.80 25.43 -10.42
CA SER A 136 -16.58 26.88 -10.58
C SER A 136 -15.22 27.28 -10.02
N LYS A 137 -14.68 28.40 -10.53
CA LYS A 137 -13.32 28.85 -10.16
C LYS A 137 -13.22 29.06 -8.65
N ILE A 138 -12.18 28.51 -8.04
CA ILE A 138 -11.95 28.59 -6.60
C ILE A 138 -10.46 28.70 -6.30
N LYS A 139 -10.11 29.37 -5.19
CA LYS A 139 -8.74 29.45 -4.69
C LYS A 139 -8.56 28.41 -3.58
N ALA A 140 -7.63 27.49 -3.75
CA ALA A 140 -7.14 26.60 -2.71
C ALA A 140 -5.95 27.24 -1.99
N LEU A 141 -5.84 27.00 -0.69
CA LEU A 141 -4.68 27.38 0.09
C LEU A 141 -3.50 26.48 -0.31
N ALA A 142 -2.27 26.99 -0.23
CA ALA A 142 -1.07 26.18 -0.47
C ALA A 142 -0.72 25.35 0.79
N ASP A 143 -0.25 24.12 0.58
CA ASP A 143 0.06 23.11 1.62
C ASP A 143 1.38 23.38 2.38
N ASP A 144 2.32 24.19 1.84
CA ASP A 144 3.60 24.53 2.52
C ASP A 144 3.76 26.04 2.80
N MET A 145 4.12 26.33 4.05
CA MET A 145 4.10 27.58 4.80
C MET A 145 5.43 28.36 4.73
N GLN A 146 5.61 29.24 3.73
CA GLN A 146 6.49 30.42 3.86
C GLN A 146 5.89 31.66 3.17
N ASN A 147 5.07 32.42 3.91
CA ASN A 147 4.80 33.86 3.71
C ASN A 147 4.24 34.35 2.35
N THR A 148 3.46 33.56 1.62
CA THR A 148 2.78 34.10 0.44
C THR A 148 1.30 33.74 0.45
N ASP A 149 0.44 34.75 0.25
CA ASP A 149 -0.99 34.60 -0.02
C ASP A 149 -1.27 33.93 -1.39
N ASP A 150 -0.29 33.21 -1.96
CA ASP A 150 -0.28 32.69 -3.32
C ASP A 150 -0.84 31.27 -3.37
N GLY A 151 -2.09 31.13 -2.92
CA GLY A 151 -2.87 29.91 -3.13
C GLY A 151 -3.09 29.59 -4.62
N MET A 152 -3.32 28.32 -4.95
CA MET A 152 -3.58 27.86 -6.31
C MET A 152 -5.04 28.14 -6.71
N TRP A 153 -5.27 28.65 -7.91
CA TRP A 153 -6.61 28.78 -8.46
C TRP A 153 -6.99 27.56 -9.27
N TYR A 154 -8.04 26.86 -8.86
CA TYR A 154 -8.63 25.78 -9.63
C TYR A 154 -9.69 26.34 -10.56
N GLY A 155 -9.58 26.05 -11.85
CA GLY A 155 -10.50 26.46 -12.90
C GLY A 155 -11.77 25.60 -12.94
N LYS A 156 -12.81 26.13 -13.57
CA LYS A 156 -14.03 25.35 -13.84
C LYS A 156 -13.70 24.25 -14.85
N GLY A 157 -14.04 23.02 -14.49
CA GLY A 157 -13.79 21.82 -15.30
C GLY A 157 -12.58 21.03 -14.83
N ASP A 158 -11.71 21.61 -14.01
CA ASP A 158 -10.50 20.98 -13.52
C ASP A 158 -10.78 19.65 -12.82
N ILE A 159 -9.84 18.71 -13.00
CA ILE A 159 -9.87 17.41 -12.34
C ILE A 159 -8.81 17.40 -11.25
N ILE A 160 -9.24 17.20 -10.00
CA ILE A 160 -8.39 17.15 -8.82
C ILE A 160 -8.45 15.75 -8.18
N LEU A 161 -7.38 15.37 -7.49
CA LEU A 161 -7.40 14.21 -6.60
C LEU A 161 -7.60 14.71 -5.17
N VAL A 162 -8.49 14.08 -4.43
CA VAL A 162 -8.82 14.44 -3.05
C VAL A 162 -8.41 13.29 -2.16
N ASN A 163 -7.74 13.63 -1.08
CA ASN A 163 -7.44 12.69 -0.03
C ASN A 163 -8.49 12.80 1.08
N ASN A 164 -9.35 11.78 1.16
CA ASN A 164 -10.46 11.71 2.10
C ASN A 164 -10.02 11.46 3.55
N PHE A 165 -8.74 11.15 3.77
CA PHE A 165 -8.13 11.01 5.09
C PHE A 165 -6.91 11.89 5.11
N SER A 166 -6.96 13.01 5.84
CA SER A 166 -5.83 13.92 5.85
C SER A 166 -4.54 13.17 6.21
N LEU A 167 -3.63 13.04 5.23
CA LEU A 167 -2.31 12.42 5.44
C LEU A 167 -1.46 13.31 6.35
N TRP A 168 -1.88 14.56 6.52
CA TRP A 168 -1.14 15.66 7.14
C TRP A 168 -1.82 16.19 8.41
N ASN A 169 -2.88 15.52 8.90
CA ASN A 169 -3.52 15.77 10.19
C ASN A 169 -4.30 17.10 10.29
N HIS A 170 -5.03 17.48 9.24
CA HIS A 170 -5.89 18.66 9.21
C HIS A 170 -7.38 18.28 9.14
N ASP A 171 -8.03 18.03 10.28
CA ASP A 171 -9.50 17.87 10.36
C ASP A 171 -10.30 19.11 9.90
N LYS A 172 -9.61 20.21 9.57
CA LYS A 172 -10.18 21.51 9.24
C LYS A 172 -10.42 21.69 7.74
N TYR A 173 -9.61 21.05 6.90
CA TYR A 173 -9.59 21.27 5.46
C TYR A 173 -9.76 19.97 4.69
N VAL A 174 -10.07 20.10 3.40
CA VAL A 174 -10.07 19.02 2.42
C VAL A 174 -8.75 19.07 1.67
N ASP A 175 -7.91 18.06 1.87
CA ASP A 175 -6.61 17.93 1.21
C ASP A 175 -6.81 17.52 -0.25
N THR A 176 -6.36 18.39 -1.14
CA THR A 176 -6.43 18.19 -2.59
C THR A 176 -5.03 18.11 -3.16
N ILE A 177 -4.87 17.36 -4.25
CA ILE A 177 -3.69 17.39 -5.09
C ILE A 177 -4.06 18.19 -6.34
N SER A 178 -3.19 19.13 -6.71
CA SER A 178 -3.41 20.16 -7.73
C SER A 178 -4.08 19.60 -8.99
N PRO A 179 -4.87 20.43 -9.70
CA PRO A 179 -5.47 20.06 -10.96
C PRO A 179 -4.51 19.39 -11.93
N MET A 180 -5.05 18.45 -12.69
CA MET A 180 -4.33 17.70 -13.71
C MET A 180 -3.64 18.62 -14.72
N GLN A 181 -2.31 18.59 -14.76
CA GLN A 181 -1.50 19.44 -15.64
C GLN A 181 -1.43 18.88 -17.07
N ASP A 182 -2.57 18.80 -17.77
CA ASP A 182 -2.70 18.27 -19.13
C ASP A 182 -2.84 19.36 -20.21
N GLY A 183 -2.64 20.63 -19.84
CA GLY A 183 -2.85 21.77 -20.75
C GLY A 183 -4.32 22.18 -20.92
N LYS A 184 -5.27 21.43 -20.36
CA LYS A 184 -6.71 21.75 -20.36
C LYS A 184 -7.23 22.08 -18.97
N HIS A 185 -6.64 21.51 -17.93
CA HIS A 185 -7.08 21.59 -16.54
C HIS A 185 -5.99 22.16 -15.62
N ASN A 186 -5.26 23.16 -16.11
CA ASN A 186 -4.18 23.78 -15.35
C ASN A 186 -4.77 24.78 -14.35
N ALA A 187 -4.31 24.71 -13.11
CA ALA A 187 -4.53 25.79 -12.16
C ALA A 187 -3.84 27.10 -12.63
N ASP A 188 -4.18 28.25 -12.04
CA ASP A 188 -3.36 29.48 -12.06
C ASP A 188 -2.66 29.69 -10.70
N GLY A 189 -1.33 29.90 -10.62
CA GLY A 189 -0.60 29.98 -9.33
C GLY A 189 0.81 29.36 -9.30
N TRP A 190 1.29 28.98 -8.10
CA TRP A 190 2.60 28.34 -7.87
C TRP A 190 2.58 26.84 -8.21
N TYR A 191 3.64 26.35 -8.89
CA TYR A 191 3.75 24.96 -9.37
C TYR A 191 5.09 24.32 -9.09
N ALA A 192 5.06 23.01 -8.86
CA ALA A 192 6.26 22.20 -8.81
C ALA A 192 6.72 22.00 -10.26
N PRO A 193 7.93 22.45 -10.64
CA PRO A 193 8.41 22.37 -12.02
C PRO A 193 8.48 20.95 -12.59
N GLN A 194 8.40 19.94 -11.72
CA GLN A 194 8.59 18.53 -12.05
C GLN A 194 7.28 17.79 -12.38
N GLY A 195 6.12 18.47 -12.39
CA GLY A 195 4.83 17.84 -12.71
C GLY A 195 4.28 16.94 -11.59
N SER A 196 4.92 16.95 -10.42
CA SER A 196 4.36 16.43 -9.18
C SER A 196 3.18 17.31 -8.77
N GLY A 197 2.00 16.70 -8.56
CA GLY A 197 0.85 17.46 -8.09
C GLY A 197 1.18 18.15 -6.76
N ILE A 198 0.98 19.47 -6.69
CA ILE A 198 1.17 20.23 -5.45
C ILE A 198 -0.08 20.07 -4.58
N GLY A 199 0.11 19.86 -3.28
CA GLY A 199 -0.99 19.85 -2.31
C GLY A 199 -1.66 21.23 -2.23
N GLY A 200 -2.99 21.26 -2.22
CA GLY A 200 -3.76 22.45 -1.88
C GLY A 200 -4.92 22.11 -0.97
N GLU A 201 -5.31 23.05 -0.14
CA GLU A 201 -6.37 22.86 0.86
C GLU A 201 -7.61 23.69 0.52
N LEU A 202 -8.78 23.11 0.70
CA LEU A 202 -10.06 23.82 0.61
C LEU A 202 -10.80 23.73 1.95
N THR A 203 -11.55 24.77 2.31
CA THR A 203 -12.52 24.61 3.40
C THR A 203 -13.57 23.56 3.00
N HIS A 204 -14.14 22.91 4.00
CA HIS A 204 -15.21 21.94 3.77
C HIS A 204 -16.41 22.55 3.03
N GLU A 205 -16.73 23.83 3.30
CA GLU A 205 -17.81 24.57 2.64
C GLU A 205 -17.47 24.85 1.18
N ASP A 206 -16.30 25.40 0.93
CA ASP A 206 -15.77 25.68 -0.40
C ASP A 206 -15.75 24.42 -1.27
N PHE A 207 -15.23 23.33 -0.73
CA PHE A 207 -15.20 22.06 -1.44
C PHE A 207 -16.61 21.57 -1.80
N LYS A 208 -17.57 21.63 -0.88
CA LYS A 208 -18.96 21.22 -1.13
C LYS A 208 -19.66 22.09 -2.17
N ASN A 209 -19.40 23.39 -2.15
CA ASN A 209 -20.06 24.36 -3.05
C ASN A 209 -19.44 24.35 -4.45
N HIS A 210 -18.13 24.08 -4.55
CA HIS A 210 -17.37 24.26 -5.78
C HIS A 210 -16.87 22.97 -6.42
N CYS A 211 -16.97 21.81 -5.76
CA CYS A 211 -16.51 20.53 -6.30
C CYS A 211 -17.60 19.46 -6.31
N SER A 212 -17.51 18.51 -7.24
CA SER A 212 -18.37 17.32 -7.26
C SER A 212 -17.56 16.07 -7.58
N LYS A 213 -17.95 14.92 -7.03
CA LYS A 213 -17.26 13.66 -7.27
C LYS A 213 -17.29 13.34 -8.76
N ALA A 214 -16.13 13.07 -9.34
CA ALA A 214 -16.03 12.76 -10.76
C ALA A 214 -16.60 11.37 -11.08
N SER A 215 -16.91 11.13 -12.34
CA SER A 215 -17.40 9.82 -12.79
C SER A 215 -16.39 8.71 -12.52
N ALA A 216 -16.85 7.46 -12.52
CA ALA A 216 -16.01 6.28 -12.25
C ALA A 216 -14.75 6.21 -13.14
N ASN A 217 -14.81 6.73 -14.37
CA ASN A 217 -13.75 6.60 -15.38
C ASN A 217 -13.04 7.92 -15.71
N THR A 218 -13.38 9.02 -15.01
CA THR A 218 -12.65 10.28 -15.19
C THR A 218 -11.21 10.08 -14.74
N LYS A 219 -10.26 10.41 -15.62
CA LYS A 219 -8.83 10.27 -15.36
C LYS A 219 -8.30 11.48 -14.61
N TYR A 220 -7.53 11.24 -13.57
CA TYR A 220 -6.58 12.18 -13.00
C TYR A 220 -5.18 11.71 -13.39
N LEU A 221 -4.50 12.47 -14.27
CA LEU A 221 -3.17 12.14 -14.77
C LEU A 221 -2.08 12.67 -13.82
N LEU A 222 -1.10 11.82 -13.54
CA LEU A 222 0.15 12.14 -12.87
C LEU A 222 1.29 12.21 -13.91
N ASN A 223 2.36 12.94 -13.61
CA ASN A 223 3.67 12.86 -14.28
C ASN A 223 3.57 12.83 -15.82
N SER A 224 3.04 13.88 -16.43
CA SER A 224 2.89 14.01 -17.90
C SER A 224 1.98 12.96 -18.57
N GLY A 225 1.16 12.25 -17.81
CA GLY A 225 0.08 11.39 -18.34
C GLY A 225 0.43 9.92 -18.55
N GLU A 226 1.64 9.48 -18.17
CA GLU A 226 1.96 8.06 -18.15
C GLU A 226 1.20 7.32 -17.04
N ASP A 227 0.95 8.02 -15.94
CA ASP A 227 0.31 7.49 -14.75
C ASP A 227 -1.05 8.15 -14.55
N TRP A 228 -2.06 7.37 -14.14
CA TRP A 228 -3.35 7.97 -13.79
C TRP A 228 -4.21 7.14 -12.85
N TYR A 229 -5.08 7.87 -12.15
CA TYR A 229 -6.15 7.31 -11.34
C TYR A 229 -7.51 7.54 -12.00
N THR A 230 -8.45 6.68 -11.63
CA THR A 230 -9.89 6.86 -11.86
C THR A 230 -10.60 6.43 -10.60
N ASN A 231 -11.81 6.92 -10.33
CA ASN A 231 -12.58 6.45 -9.17
C ASN A 231 -12.79 4.93 -9.19
N ALA A 232 -12.89 4.30 -10.37
CA ALA A 232 -12.95 2.85 -10.53
C ALA A 232 -11.63 2.14 -10.17
N SER A 233 -10.47 2.72 -10.51
CA SER A 233 -9.17 2.15 -10.17
C SER A 233 -8.88 2.29 -8.67
N LEU A 234 -9.19 3.45 -8.09
CA LEU A 234 -9.06 3.73 -6.65
C LEU A 234 -9.92 2.78 -5.81
N ALA A 235 -11.17 2.53 -6.21
CA ALA A 235 -12.05 1.55 -5.55
C ALA A 235 -11.53 0.09 -5.63
N ARG A 236 -10.62 -0.18 -6.58
CA ARG A 236 -9.93 -1.46 -6.75
C ARG A 236 -8.55 -1.49 -6.09
N GLY A 237 -8.11 -0.37 -5.50
CA GLY A 237 -6.80 -0.24 -4.88
C GLY A 237 -5.67 -0.16 -5.90
N GLY A 238 -5.84 0.58 -6.99
CA GLY A 238 -4.83 0.61 -8.03
C GLY A 238 -4.85 1.83 -8.92
N MET A 239 -3.81 1.90 -9.73
CA MET A 239 -3.56 2.96 -10.70
C MET A 239 -3.27 2.36 -12.06
N TYR A 240 -3.29 3.19 -13.08
CA TYR A 240 -2.76 2.83 -14.38
C TYR A 240 -1.37 3.44 -14.52
N HIS A 241 -0.42 2.63 -15.00
CA HIS A 241 0.90 3.07 -15.43
C HIS A 241 1.09 2.59 -16.87
N LYS A 242 1.38 3.52 -17.79
CA LYS A 242 1.59 3.26 -19.22
C LYS A 242 0.49 2.41 -19.86
N GLY A 243 -0.78 2.67 -19.52
CA GLY A 243 -1.92 1.91 -20.08
C GLY A 243 -2.29 0.63 -19.36
N HIS A 244 -1.48 0.17 -18.40
CA HIS A 244 -1.72 -1.08 -17.69
C HIS A 244 -2.16 -0.82 -16.26
N PHE A 245 -3.18 -1.55 -15.79
CA PHE A 245 -3.64 -1.45 -14.41
C PHE A 245 -2.69 -2.21 -13.48
N TYR A 246 -2.22 -1.53 -12.44
CA TYR A 246 -1.41 -2.10 -11.37
C TYR A 246 -2.10 -1.87 -10.05
N LYS A 247 -2.06 -2.90 -9.19
CA LYS A 247 -2.41 -2.71 -7.79
C LYS A 247 -1.28 -1.94 -7.10
N VAL A 248 -1.63 -1.11 -6.15
CA VAL A 248 -0.69 -0.45 -5.25
C VAL A 248 -0.89 -1.05 -3.87
N TYR A 249 0.17 -1.36 -3.16
CA TYR A 249 0.09 -2.00 -1.85
C TYR A 249 0.84 -1.12 -0.85
N SER A 250 0.12 -0.63 0.15
CA SER A 250 0.69 0.05 1.30
C SER A 250 0.52 -0.84 2.54
N ARG A 251 1.46 -0.72 3.48
CA ARG A 251 1.48 -1.51 4.71
C ARG A 251 0.63 -0.90 5.82
#